data_AF-A0A836QIH0-F1
#
_entry.id   AF-A0A836QIH0-F1
#
_cell.length_a   1.000
_cell.length_b   1.000
_cell.length_c   1.000
_cell.angle_alpha   90.00
_cell.angle_beta   90.00
_cell.angle_gamma   90.00
#
_symmetry.space_group_name_H-M   'P 1'
#
loop_
_entity.id
_entity.type
_entity.pdbx_description
1 polymer ?
#
loop_
_entity_poly.entity_id
_entity_poly.type
_entity_poly.pdbx_seq_one_letter_code
_entity_poly.pdbx_strand_id
1 'polypeptide(L)'
;MVQFSSGLIRAEAERDAQIIRGEGEARWSLLMPTFLGALMLTRLVPRISWLSRIAFAFVVGLGAGLTIPRYLSSFILAQMEPSLRPLSWSVEGLNLAIILVGVVAVMVYFLFSVEHTGVVGGISKIGIWFLMISFGASFGYTVMARLSLLIGRTQFLLDDWLHVME
;
A
#
# COMPACT_ATOMS: atom_id res chain seq x y z
N MET A 1 0.78 -1.05 -53.48
CA MET A 1 0.38 -1.94 -52.36
C MET A 1 1.55 -2.72 -51.75
N VAL A 2 2.61 -3.06 -52.51
CA VAL A 2 3.78 -3.84 -52.02
C VAL A 2 4.75 -3.02 -51.12
N GLN A 3 4.79 -1.69 -51.29
CA GLN A 3 5.72 -0.81 -50.56
C GLN A 3 5.30 -0.50 -49.11
N PHE A 4 4.03 -0.76 -48.77
CA PHE A 4 3.48 -0.54 -47.42
C PHE A 4 3.72 -1.76 -46.51
N SER A 5 3.71 -2.96 -47.09
CA SER A 5 4.01 -4.21 -46.37
C SER A 5 5.49 -4.33 -46.02
N SER A 6 6.40 -3.88 -46.89
CA SER A 6 7.85 -3.91 -46.61
C SER A 6 8.31 -2.93 -45.52
N GLY A 7 7.58 -1.83 -45.31
CA GLY A 7 7.82 -0.89 -44.21
C GLY A 7 7.41 -1.43 -42.85
N LEU A 8 6.29 -2.16 -42.77
CA LEU A 8 5.84 -2.81 -41.53
C LEU A 8 6.75 -3.97 -41.12
N ILE A 9 7.20 -4.78 -42.08
CA ILE A 9 8.15 -5.88 -41.82
C ILE A 9 9.50 -5.35 -41.30
N ARG A 10 9.96 -4.18 -41.78
CA ARG A 10 11.18 -3.53 -41.28
C ARG A 10 11.01 -2.97 -39.87
N ALA A 11 9.85 -2.38 -39.56
CA ALA A 11 9.54 -1.86 -38.23
C ALA A 11 9.39 -2.96 -37.18
N GLU A 12 8.84 -4.13 -37.55
CA GLU A 12 8.82 -5.33 -36.69
C GLU A 12 10.22 -5.90 -36.48
N ALA A 13 11.03 -6.02 -37.53
CA ALA A 13 12.42 -6.51 -37.41
C ALA A 13 13.31 -5.60 -36.54
N GLU A 14 13.09 -4.28 -36.58
CA GLU A 14 13.78 -3.32 -35.71
C GLU A 14 13.30 -3.40 -34.25
N ARG A 15 12.00 -3.65 -34.02
CA ARG A 15 11.46 -3.93 -32.68
C ARG A 15 12.00 -5.24 -32.11
N ASP A 16 12.05 -6.30 -32.89
CA ASP A 16 12.58 -7.59 -32.47
C ASP A 16 14.10 -7.50 -32.19
N ALA A 17 14.83 -6.74 -33.00
CA ALA A 17 16.24 -6.46 -32.75
C ALA A 17 16.46 -5.61 -31.48
N GLN A 18 15.55 -4.69 -31.15
CA GLN A 18 15.57 -3.94 -29.88
C GLN A 18 15.22 -4.83 -28.68
N ILE A 19 14.26 -5.74 -28.81
CA ILE A 19 13.90 -6.70 -27.75
C ILE A 19 15.09 -7.64 -27.47
N ILE A 20 15.71 -8.21 -28.50
CA ILE A 20 16.86 -9.12 -28.35
C ILE A 20 18.11 -8.39 -27.80
N ARG A 21 18.33 -7.11 -28.17
CA ARG A 21 19.41 -6.30 -27.56
C ARG A 21 19.13 -5.94 -26.10
N GLY A 22 17.88 -5.66 -25.73
CA GLY A 22 17.47 -5.41 -24.35
C GLY A 22 17.57 -6.64 -23.45
N GLU A 23 17.38 -7.84 -24.01
CA GLU A 23 17.54 -9.11 -23.29
C GLU A 23 18.99 -9.38 -22.90
N GLY A 24 19.98 -8.94 -23.70
CA GLY A 24 21.40 -9.11 -23.40
C GLY A 24 21.84 -8.41 -22.11
N GLU A 25 21.36 -7.20 -21.86
CA GLU A 25 21.65 -6.45 -20.62
C GLU A 25 20.77 -6.89 -19.45
N ALA A 26 19.51 -7.27 -19.72
CA ALA A 26 18.60 -7.76 -18.69
C ALA A 26 19.04 -9.10 -18.08
N ARG A 27 19.64 -10.00 -18.87
CA ARG A 27 20.11 -11.31 -18.38
C ARG A 27 21.13 -11.20 -17.27
N TRP A 28 22.01 -10.18 -17.28
CA TRP A 28 23.05 -10.06 -16.26
C TRP A 28 22.48 -9.51 -14.96
N SER A 29 21.45 -8.66 -15.04
CA SER A 29 20.68 -8.20 -13.88
C SER A 29 19.93 -9.34 -13.19
N LEU A 30 19.48 -10.36 -13.93
CA LEU A 30 18.83 -11.56 -13.36
C LEU A 30 19.77 -12.46 -12.55
N LEU A 31 21.09 -12.36 -12.72
CA LEU A 31 22.04 -13.20 -11.96
C LEU A 31 22.02 -12.89 -10.47
N MET A 32 21.81 -11.62 -10.08
CA MET A 32 21.83 -11.22 -8.68
C MET A 32 20.61 -11.75 -7.90
N PRO A 33 19.35 -11.62 -8.38
CA PRO A 33 18.19 -12.28 -7.78
C PRO A 33 18.31 -13.80 -7.75
N THR A 34 18.83 -14.43 -8.82
CA THR A 34 19.01 -15.89 -8.85
C THR A 34 20.05 -16.35 -7.83
N PHE A 35 21.15 -15.62 -7.68
CA PHE A 35 22.15 -15.90 -6.66
C PHE A 35 21.58 -15.77 -5.24
N LEU A 36 20.87 -14.68 -4.95
CA LEU A 36 20.20 -14.48 -3.66
C LEU A 36 19.11 -15.53 -3.39
N GLY A 37 18.39 -15.97 -4.43
CA GLY A 37 17.43 -17.07 -4.36
C GLY A 37 18.12 -18.42 -4.09
N ALA A 38 19.26 -18.69 -4.72
CA ALA A 38 20.07 -19.88 -4.43
C ALA A 38 20.61 -19.86 -2.99
N LEU A 39 21.00 -18.68 -2.48
CA LEU A 39 21.37 -18.50 -1.07
C LEU A 39 20.21 -18.82 -0.11
N MET A 40 18.95 -18.57 -0.49
CA MET A 40 17.80 -18.98 0.32
C MET A 40 17.68 -20.50 0.45
N LEU A 41 18.03 -21.27 -0.60
CA LEU A 41 17.98 -22.73 -0.57
C LEU A 41 18.95 -23.33 0.46
N THR A 42 20.03 -22.63 0.81
CA THR A 42 20.96 -23.05 1.87
C THR A 42 20.31 -23.13 3.25
N ARG A 43 19.11 -22.54 3.43
CA ARG A 43 18.30 -22.67 4.65
C ARG A 43 17.93 -24.13 4.96
N LEU A 44 17.82 -24.99 3.94
CA LEU A 44 17.49 -26.41 4.09
C LEU A 44 18.60 -27.21 4.79
N VAL A 45 19.84 -26.71 4.80
CA VAL A 45 20.98 -27.35 5.45
C VAL A 45 21.37 -26.55 6.71
N PRO A 46 21.12 -27.06 7.92
CA PRO A 46 21.35 -26.33 9.17
C PRO A 46 22.79 -25.80 9.33
N ARG A 47 23.77 -26.51 8.76
CA ARG A 47 25.20 -26.20 8.84
C ARG A 47 25.60 -24.94 8.04
N ILE A 48 24.88 -24.60 6.96
CA ILE A 48 25.23 -23.50 6.04
C ILE A 48 24.14 -22.40 6.06
N SER A 49 23.10 -22.58 6.87
CA SER A 49 21.97 -21.65 7.02
C SER A 49 22.36 -20.20 7.32
N TRP A 50 23.57 -19.93 7.84
CA TRP A 50 24.07 -18.56 8.03
C TRP A 50 24.10 -17.74 6.74
N LEU A 51 24.33 -18.37 5.58
CA LEU A 51 24.41 -17.68 4.29
C LEU A 51 23.04 -17.19 3.82
N SER A 52 21.97 -17.90 4.17
CA SER A 52 20.58 -17.48 3.93
C SER A 52 20.22 -16.16 4.63
N ARG A 53 20.87 -15.83 5.75
CA ARG A 53 20.61 -14.56 6.48
C ARG A 53 20.98 -13.34 5.65
N ILE A 54 21.99 -13.44 4.79
CA ILE A 54 22.38 -12.34 3.88
C ILE A 54 21.28 -12.11 2.84
N ALA A 55 20.73 -13.18 2.26
CA ALA A 55 19.61 -13.07 1.33
C ALA A 55 18.35 -12.51 2.01
N PHE A 56 18.02 -12.96 3.24
CA PHE A 56 16.92 -12.40 4.02
C PHE A 56 17.14 -10.91 4.34
N ALA A 57 18.34 -10.53 4.78
CA ALA A 57 18.66 -9.14 5.08
C ALA A 57 18.56 -8.24 3.85
N PHE A 58 18.97 -8.73 2.67
CA PHE A 58 18.83 -8.00 1.41
C PHE A 58 17.36 -7.83 1.01
N VAL A 59 16.56 -8.90 1.05
CA VAL A 59 15.13 -8.84 0.69
C VAL A 59 14.35 -7.93 1.66
N VAL A 60 14.58 -8.08 2.97
CA VAL A 60 13.93 -7.23 3.98
C VAL A 60 14.44 -5.80 3.89
N GLY A 61 15.74 -5.59 3.67
CA GLY A 61 16.35 -4.27 3.52
C GLY A 61 15.84 -3.50 2.31
N LEU A 62 15.77 -4.14 1.14
CA LEU A 62 15.16 -3.54 -0.05
C LEU A 62 13.66 -3.34 0.12
N GLY A 63 12.96 -4.34 0.67
CA GLY A 63 11.52 -4.26 0.93
C GLY A 63 11.18 -3.08 1.84
N ALA A 64 11.83 -2.99 3.00
CA ALA A 64 11.68 -1.89 3.93
C ALA A 64 12.15 -0.55 3.33
N GLY A 65 13.30 -0.53 2.64
CA GLY A 65 13.86 0.69 2.04
C GLY A 65 12.97 1.31 0.96
N LEU A 66 12.26 0.49 0.18
CA LEU A 66 11.30 0.98 -0.81
C LEU A 66 9.92 1.30 -0.21
N THR A 67 9.50 0.53 0.80
CA THR A 67 8.17 0.68 1.39
C THR A 67 8.09 1.83 2.38
N ILE A 68 9.09 2.03 3.25
CA ILE A 68 9.05 3.07 4.30
C ILE A 68 8.84 4.48 3.72
N PRO A 69 9.62 4.95 2.73
CA PRO A 69 9.40 6.28 2.15
C PRO A 69 8.05 6.36 1.44
N ARG A 70 7.64 5.28 0.76
CA ARG A 70 6.35 5.21 0.09
C ARG A 70 5.21 5.34 1.10
N TYR A 71 5.26 4.63 2.22
CA TYR A 71 4.28 4.73 3.30
C TYR A 71 4.23 6.14 3.91
N LEU A 72 5.40 6.73 4.16
CA LEU A 72 5.50 8.10 4.67
C LEU A 72 4.83 9.10 3.70
N SER A 73 5.16 9.01 2.41
CA SER A 73 4.60 9.92 1.42
C SER A 73 3.13 9.66 1.10
N SER A 74 2.68 8.41 1.08
CA SER A 74 1.30 8.09 0.65
C SER A 74 0.29 8.04 1.78
N PHE A 75 0.70 7.72 3.01
CA PHE A 75 -0.23 7.67 4.14
C PHE A 75 -0.08 8.90 5.03
N ILE A 76 1.13 9.28 5.43
CA ILE A 76 1.31 10.39 6.38
C ILE A 76 1.03 11.74 5.71
N LEU A 77 1.66 12.02 4.56
CA LEU A 77 1.42 13.31 3.87
C LEU A 77 -0.04 13.45 3.42
N ALA A 78 -0.64 12.39 2.87
CA ALA A 78 -2.04 12.41 2.45
C ALA A 78 -3.00 12.61 3.63
N GLN A 79 -2.66 12.13 4.83
CA GLN A 79 -3.47 12.31 6.03
C GLN A 79 -3.29 13.70 6.67
N MET A 80 -2.17 14.38 6.39
CA MET A 80 -1.91 15.76 6.80
C MET A 80 -2.46 16.79 5.82
N GLU A 81 -2.62 16.44 4.54
CA GLU A 81 -3.13 17.33 3.50
C GLU A 81 -4.45 18.05 3.90
N PRO A 82 -5.46 17.38 4.48
CA PRO A 82 -6.71 18.03 4.87
C PRO A 82 -6.51 19.11 5.95
N SER A 83 -5.49 18.96 6.81
CA SER A 83 -5.20 19.92 7.88
C SER A 83 -4.48 21.18 7.39
N LEU A 84 -3.91 21.16 6.18
CA LEU A 84 -3.17 22.28 5.59
C LEU A 84 -4.00 23.10 4.59
N ARG A 85 -5.16 22.59 4.16
CA ARG A 85 -6.03 23.29 3.20
C ARG A 85 -6.73 24.49 3.87
N PRO A 86 -6.87 25.63 3.17
CA PRO A 86 -7.55 26.80 3.71
C PRO A 86 -9.04 26.53 3.92
N LEU A 87 -9.57 26.97 5.07
CA LEU A 87 -10.98 26.87 5.39
C LEU A 87 -11.78 27.79 4.46
N SER A 88 -12.72 27.20 3.73
CA SER A 88 -13.69 27.94 2.91
C SER A 88 -15.07 27.89 3.54
N TRP A 89 -15.97 28.81 3.16
CA TRP A 89 -17.36 28.81 3.64
C TRP A 89 -18.27 27.80 2.91
N SER A 90 -17.68 26.82 2.23
CA SER A 90 -18.41 25.76 1.52
C SER A 90 -18.68 24.55 2.42
N VAL A 91 -19.52 23.62 1.95
CA VAL A 91 -19.75 22.32 2.61
C VAL A 91 -18.45 21.54 2.81
N GLU A 92 -17.51 21.67 1.87
CA GLU A 92 -16.18 21.06 1.98
C GLU A 92 -15.36 21.71 3.09
N GLY A 93 -15.42 23.03 3.23
CA GLY A 93 -14.77 23.74 4.33
C GLY A 93 -15.34 23.42 5.71
N LEU A 94 -16.65 23.15 5.82
CA LEU A 94 -17.26 22.64 7.06
C LEU A 94 -16.71 21.25 7.43
N ASN A 95 -16.53 20.36 6.46
CA ASN A 95 -15.94 19.04 6.72
C ASN A 95 -14.48 19.16 7.20
N LEU A 96 -13.69 20.01 6.55
CA LEU A 96 -12.32 20.31 6.97
C LEU A 96 -12.28 20.89 8.40
N ALA A 97 -13.22 21.76 8.76
CA ALA A 97 -13.33 22.31 10.11
C ALA A 97 -13.66 21.22 11.16
N ILE A 98 -14.58 20.29 10.85
CA ILE A 98 -14.91 19.18 11.75
C ILE A 98 -13.70 18.28 11.95
N ILE A 99 -12.97 17.95 10.89
CA ILE A 99 -11.75 17.14 10.96
C ILE A 99 -10.70 17.86 11.81
N LEU A 100 -10.48 19.17 11.58
CA LEU A 100 -9.53 19.98 12.36
C LEU A 100 -9.87 19.97 13.86
N VAL A 101 -11.14 20.21 14.21
CA VAL A 101 -11.61 20.17 15.60
C VAL A 101 -11.41 18.77 16.20
N GLY A 102 -11.70 17.71 15.46
CA GLY A 102 -11.47 16.33 15.88
C GLY A 102 -9.99 16.04 16.18
N VAL A 103 -9.08 16.46 15.30
CA VAL A 103 -7.63 16.30 15.48
C VAL A 103 -7.15 17.05 16.73
N VAL A 104 -7.57 18.30 16.92
CA VAL A 104 -7.22 19.10 18.10
C VAL A 104 -7.76 18.44 19.37
N ALA A 105 -9.01 17.99 19.39
CA ALA A 105 -9.62 17.33 20.54
C ALA A 105 -8.93 16.01 20.89
N VAL A 106 -8.54 15.20 19.90
CA VAL A 106 -7.77 13.97 20.11
C VAL A 106 -6.35 14.26 20.60
N MET A 107 -5.69 15.31 20.10
CA MET A 107 -4.40 15.77 20.64
C MET A 107 -4.51 16.19 22.11
N VAL A 108 -5.56 16.93 22.47
CA VAL A 108 -5.84 17.32 23.86
C VAL A 108 -6.07 16.09 24.74
N TYR A 109 -6.80 15.09 24.25
CA TYR A 109 -6.97 13.82 24.96
C TYR A 109 -5.64 13.06 25.17
N PHE A 110 -4.75 13.03 24.17
CA PHE A 110 -3.46 12.34 24.26
C PHE A 110 -2.36 13.14 24.97
N LEU A 111 -2.57 14.44 25.24
CA LEU A 111 -1.69 15.26 26.05
C LEU A 111 -1.82 14.82 27.52
N PHE A 112 -1.16 13.71 27.84
CA PHE A 112 -1.00 13.11 29.17
C PHE A 112 -0.40 14.06 30.23
N SER A 113 0.03 15.26 29.83
CA SER A 113 0.74 16.22 30.68
C SER A 113 -0.17 17.26 31.35
N VAL A 114 -1.50 17.19 31.19
CA VAL A 114 -2.45 18.11 31.83
C VAL A 114 -3.44 17.30 32.68
N GLU A 115 -3.59 17.65 33.96
CA GLU A 115 -4.64 17.09 34.82
C GLU A 115 -6.01 17.34 34.18
N HIS A 116 -6.76 16.26 33.96
CA HIS A 116 -8.07 16.28 33.30
C HIS A 116 -9.17 16.80 34.25
N THR A 117 -8.99 17.99 34.82
CA THR A 117 -9.96 18.65 35.70
C THR A 117 -10.60 19.84 34.98
N GLY A 118 -11.94 19.88 34.92
CA GLY A 118 -12.71 20.99 34.33
C GLY A 118 -12.96 20.90 32.81
N VAL A 119 -12.97 22.05 32.11
CA VAL A 119 -13.32 22.18 30.67
C VAL A 119 -12.46 21.29 29.77
N VAL A 120 -11.20 21.07 30.15
CA VAL A 120 -10.24 20.18 29.44
C VAL A 120 -10.72 18.71 29.46
N GLY A 121 -11.37 18.27 30.54
CA GLY A 121 -11.97 16.93 30.62
C GLY A 121 -13.18 16.75 29.70
N GLY A 122 -13.93 17.82 29.42
CA GLY A 122 -15.05 17.81 28.47
C GLY A 122 -14.58 17.67 27.01
N ILE A 123 -13.57 18.44 26.62
CA ILE A 123 -12.94 18.35 25.29
C ILE A 123 -12.31 16.96 25.08
N SER A 124 -11.71 16.41 26.13
CA SER A 124 -11.11 15.06 26.09
C SER A 124 -12.14 13.96 25.84
N LYS A 125 -13.38 14.08 26.37
CA LYS A 125 -14.47 13.12 26.07
C LYS A 125 -14.90 13.15 24.61
N ILE A 126 -14.92 14.34 23.99
CA ILE A 126 -15.19 14.47 22.54
C ILE A 126 -14.06 13.81 21.74
N GLY A 127 -12.81 13.98 22.16
CA GLY A 127 -11.65 13.28 21.59
C GLY A 127 -11.79 11.75 21.65
N ILE A 128 -12.24 11.19 22.78
CA ILE A 128 -12.50 9.74 22.92
C ILE A 128 -13.55 9.26 21.91
N TRP A 129 -14.64 9.99 21.75
CA TRP A 129 -15.68 9.64 20.78
C TRP A 129 -15.15 9.64 19.34
N PHE A 130 -14.39 10.67 18.96
CA PHE A 130 -13.73 10.73 17.67
C PHE A 130 -12.80 9.52 17.45
N LEU A 131 -12.00 9.19 18.46
CA LEU A 131 -11.05 8.09 18.42
C LEU A 131 -11.74 6.73 18.27
N MET A 132 -12.85 6.50 18.97
CA MET A 132 -13.68 5.29 18.83
C MET A 132 -14.28 5.17 17.42
N ILE A 133 -14.80 6.28 16.87
CA ILE A 133 -15.36 6.29 15.51
C ILE A 133 -14.26 6.02 14.47
N SER A 134 -13.10 6.66 14.58
CA SER A 134 -11.98 6.45 13.66
C SER A 134 -11.45 5.02 13.69
N PHE A 135 -11.29 4.43 14.88
CA PHE A 135 -10.89 3.04 15.00
C PHE A 135 -11.96 2.06 14.50
N GLY A 136 -13.24 2.33 14.77
CA GLY A 136 -14.36 1.55 14.23
C GLY A 136 -14.39 1.56 12.70
N ALA A 137 -14.19 2.73 12.08
CA ALA A 137 -14.14 2.88 10.63
C ALA A 137 -12.94 2.12 10.02
N SER A 138 -11.75 2.22 10.64
CA SER A 138 -10.56 1.52 10.17
C SER A 138 -10.71 -0.01 10.27
N PHE A 139 -11.24 -0.52 11.39
CA PHE A 139 -11.55 -1.94 11.54
C PHE A 139 -12.57 -2.39 10.50
N GLY A 140 -13.67 -1.64 10.34
CA GLY A 140 -14.72 -1.91 9.35
C GLY A 140 -14.20 -1.97 7.92
N TYR A 141 -13.27 -1.08 7.53
CA TYR A 141 -12.66 -1.08 6.20
C TYR A 141 -11.93 -2.40 5.89
N THR A 142 -11.15 -2.91 6.85
CA THR A 142 -10.42 -4.18 6.66
C THR A 142 -11.35 -5.39 6.64
N VAL A 143 -12.42 -5.38 7.45
CA VAL A 143 -13.44 -6.44 7.44
C VAL A 143 -14.19 -6.41 6.13
N MET A 144 -14.56 -5.23 5.62
CA MET A 144 -15.26 -5.05 4.35
C MET A 144 -14.43 -5.59 3.18
N ALA A 145 -13.12 -5.32 3.14
CA ALA A 145 -12.24 -5.86 2.11
C ALA A 145 -12.22 -7.40 2.12
N ARG A 146 -12.20 -8.01 3.30
CA ARG A 146 -12.24 -9.48 3.44
C ARG A 146 -13.61 -10.06 3.08
N LEU A 147 -14.70 -9.40 3.50
CA LEU A 147 -16.07 -9.81 3.18
C LEU A 147 -16.34 -9.71 1.67
N SER A 148 -15.86 -8.64 1.03
CA SER A 148 -15.97 -8.43 -0.41
C SER A 148 -15.26 -9.55 -1.19
N LEU A 149 -14.06 -9.97 -0.75
CA LEU A 149 -13.37 -11.12 -1.34
C LEU A 149 -14.15 -12.43 -1.13
N LEU A 150 -14.72 -12.65 0.06
CA LEU A 150 -15.53 -13.84 0.34
C LEU A 150 -16.78 -13.90 -0.54
N ILE A 151 -17.48 -12.78 -0.71
CA ILE A 151 -18.64 -12.67 -1.59
C ILE A 151 -18.22 -12.96 -3.03
N GLY A 152 -17.15 -12.34 -3.52
CA GLY A 152 -16.66 -12.56 -4.88
C GLY A 152 -16.26 -14.03 -5.14
N ARG A 153 -15.70 -14.72 -4.14
CA ARG A 153 -15.42 -16.17 -4.24
C ARG A 153 -16.68 -17.02 -4.18
N THR A 154 -17.68 -16.62 -3.40
CA THR A 154 -18.96 -17.34 -3.32
C THR A 154 -19.75 -17.19 -4.62
N GLN A 155 -19.78 -16.00 -5.21
CA GLN A 155 -20.37 -15.74 -6.53
C GLN A 155 -19.69 -16.57 -7.61
N PHE A 156 -18.35 -16.57 -7.67
CA PHE A 156 -17.61 -17.44 -8.61
C PHE A 156 -17.99 -18.92 -8.47
N LEU A 157 -18.13 -19.42 -7.25
CA LEU A 157 -18.49 -20.83 -7.02
C LEU A 157 -19.93 -21.15 -7.43
N LEU A 158 -20.87 -20.22 -7.24
CA LEU A 158 -22.29 -20.45 -7.51
C LEU A 158 -22.67 -20.18 -8.97
N ASP A 159 -22.10 -19.14 -9.58
CA ASP A 159 -22.41 -18.69 -10.94
C ASP A 159 -21.51 -19.41 -11.95
N ASP A 160 -20.19 -19.21 -11.90
CA ASP A 160 -19.25 -19.73 -12.91
C ASP A 160 -19.00 -21.24 -12.78
N TRP A 161 -19.01 -21.79 -11.56
CA TRP A 161 -18.70 -23.20 -11.34
C TRP A 161 -19.94 -24.09 -11.29
N LEU A 162 -20.96 -23.70 -10.51
CA LEU A 162 -22.16 -24.51 -10.29
C LEU A 162 -23.32 -24.18 -11.27
N HIS A 163 -23.31 -23.02 -11.93
CA HIS A 163 -24.36 -22.55 -12.85
C HIS A 163 -25.78 -22.62 -12.25
N VAL A 164 -25.92 -22.39 -10.94
CA VAL A 164 -27.23 -22.52 -10.26
C VAL A 164 -28.08 -21.27 -10.37
N MET A 165 -27.46 -20.12 -10.64
CA MET A 165 -28.14 -18.86 -10.87
C MET A 165 -27.76 -18.40 -12.28
N GLU A 166 -28.74 -18.44 -13.19
CA GLU A 166 -28.67 -17.76 -14.50
C GLU A 166 -28.91 -16.26 -14.33
#